data_AF-A0A2V6XV58-F1
#
_entry.id   AF-A0A2V6XV58-F1
#
_cell.length_a   1.000
_cell.length_b   1.000
_cell.length_c   1.000
_cell.angle_alpha   90.00
_cell.angle_beta   90.00
_cell.angle_gamma   90.00
#
_symmetry.space_group_name_H-M   'P 1'
#
loop_
_entity.id
_entity.type
_entity.pdbx_description
1 polymer ?
#
loop_
_entity_poly.entity_id
_entity_poly.type
_entity_poly.pdbx_seq_one_letter_code
_entity_poly.pdbx_strand_id
1 'polypeptide(L)'
;VGLGIYPALLQRLRVTPNELAAERPFIEHNIRMTRQAYGLDRIVEREFPADEGLDARALERNAATIKNIRLWDYRPLLRTFAQLQEIRTYYKFVDVDNDRYVVNGEYRQLMLSPRELSYQHLQSR
;
A
#
# COMPACT_ATOMS: atom_id res chain seq x y z
N VAL A 1 28.43 21.21 -27.33
CA VAL A 1 28.52 22.24 -26.25
C VAL A 1 27.36 23.25 -26.32
N GLY A 2 27.01 23.81 -27.49
CA GLY A 2 25.91 24.79 -27.62
C GLY A 2 24.49 24.27 -27.32
N LEU A 3 24.21 22.98 -27.53
CA LEU A 3 22.89 22.38 -27.31
C LEU A 3 22.49 22.19 -25.83
N GLY A 4 23.45 22.20 -24.90
CA GLY A 4 23.16 22.04 -23.46
C GLY A 4 23.17 23.36 -22.68
N ILE A 5 24.00 24.32 -23.09
CA ILE A 5 24.15 25.62 -22.42
C ILE A 5 22.92 26.51 -22.68
N TYR A 6 22.38 26.48 -23.90
CA TYR A 6 21.21 27.26 -24.29
C TYR A 6 19.93 26.90 -23.51
N PRO A 7 19.50 25.62 -23.43
CA PRO A 7 18.32 25.26 -22.64
C PRO A 7 18.51 25.49 -21.14
N ALA A 8 19.72 25.28 -20.60
CA ALA A 8 20.01 25.55 -19.18
C ALA A 8 19.86 27.04 -18.82
N LEU A 9 20.25 27.93 -19.73
CA LEU A 9 20.10 29.38 -19.55
C LEU A 9 18.64 29.81 -19.65
N LEU A 10 17.89 29.25 -20.60
CA LEU A 10 16.45 29.51 -20.76
C LEU A 10 15.65 29.03 -19.54
N GLN A 11 15.98 27.84 -19.01
CA GLN A 11 15.37 27.29 -17.79
C GLN A 11 15.56 28.27 -16.64
N ARG A 12 16.81 28.68 -16.39
CA ARG A 12 17.16 29.51 -15.22
C ARG A 12 16.61 30.94 -15.27
N LEU A 13 16.53 31.55 -16.46
CA LEU A 13 16.15 32.96 -16.60
C LEU A 13 14.67 33.19 -16.88
N ARG A 14 13.95 32.21 -17.44
CA ARG A 14 12.55 32.37 -17.86
C ARG A 14 11.59 31.37 -17.21
N VAL A 15 12.04 30.14 -16.98
CA VAL A 15 11.18 29.07 -16.42
C VAL A 15 11.23 29.10 -14.90
N THR A 16 12.39 29.04 -14.26
CA THR A 16 12.53 29.03 -12.79
C THR A 16 11.76 30.14 -12.04
N PRO A 17 11.66 31.40 -12.55
CA PRO A 17 10.87 32.44 -11.88
C PRO A 17 9.35 32.22 -11.92
N ASN A 18 8.84 31.45 -12.88
CA ASN A 18 7.41 31.16 -13.05
C ASN A 18 7.20 29.77 -13.68
N GLU A 19 7.78 28.76 -13.04
CA GLU A 19 7.93 27.41 -13.58
C GLU A 19 6.57 26.73 -13.75
N LEU A 20 5.68 26.94 -12.78
CA LEU A 20 4.32 26.41 -12.84
C LEU A 20 3.57 26.93 -14.08
N ALA A 21 3.60 28.23 -14.40
CA ALA A 21 2.88 28.73 -15.57
C ALA A 21 3.57 28.38 -16.89
N ALA A 22 4.90 28.34 -16.91
CA ALA A 22 5.68 28.01 -18.10
C ALA A 22 5.58 26.52 -18.46
N GLU A 23 5.57 25.63 -17.46
CA GLU A 23 5.55 24.18 -17.65
C GLU A 23 4.14 23.57 -17.56
N ARG A 24 3.14 24.30 -17.05
CA ARG A 24 1.73 23.86 -17.00
C ARG A 24 1.25 23.12 -18.24
N PRO A 25 1.43 23.64 -19.49
CA PRO A 25 0.98 22.88 -20.65
C PRO A 25 1.68 21.54 -20.74
N PHE A 26 2.99 21.45 -20.54
CA PHE A 26 3.72 20.19 -20.59
C PHE A 26 3.31 19.22 -19.47
N ILE A 27 3.01 19.72 -18.28
CA ILE A 27 2.47 18.93 -17.17
C ILE A 27 1.08 18.37 -17.52
N GLU A 28 0.18 19.19 -18.06
CA GLU A 28 -1.15 18.76 -18.51
C GLU A 28 -1.06 17.69 -19.62
N HIS A 29 -0.12 17.85 -20.56
CA HIS A 29 0.16 16.85 -21.60
C HIS A 29 0.65 15.53 -20.99
N ASN A 30 1.59 15.58 -20.05
CA ASN A 30 2.09 14.38 -19.35
C ASN A 30 1.00 13.68 -18.55
N ILE A 31 0.16 14.42 -17.83
CA ILE A 31 -0.98 13.87 -17.08
C ILE A 31 -1.95 13.19 -18.06
N ARG A 32 -2.31 13.84 -19.17
CA ARG A 32 -3.22 13.26 -20.17
C ARG A 32 -2.65 11.98 -20.79
N MET A 33 -1.39 12.01 -21.22
CA MET A 33 -0.74 10.86 -21.85
C MET A 33 -0.58 9.70 -20.87
N THR A 34 -0.22 9.98 -19.61
CA THR A 34 -0.13 8.96 -18.56
C THR A 34 -1.51 8.37 -18.27
N ARG A 35 -2.56 9.20 -18.14
CA ARG A 35 -3.92 8.72 -17.94
C ARG A 35 -4.39 7.81 -19.08
N GLN A 36 -4.09 8.16 -20.34
CA GLN A 36 -4.41 7.33 -21.50
C GLN A 36 -3.60 6.03 -21.53
N ALA A 37 -2.31 6.08 -21.21
CA ALA A 37 -1.43 4.91 -21.20
C ALA A 37 -1.90 3.86 -20.17
N TYR A 38 -2.36 4.31 -19.01
CA TYR A 38 -2.92 3.45 -17.96
C TYR A 38 -4.44 3.19 -18.11
N GLY A 39 -5.08 3.70 -19.16
CA GLY A 39 -6.53 3.53 -19.39
C GLY A 39 -7.41 4.22 -18.34
N LEU A 40 -6.87 5.18 -17.60
CA LEU A 40 -7.57 5.95 -16.55
C LEU A 40 -8.55 6.98 -17.13
N ASP A 41 -8.54 7.17 -18.45
CA ASP A 41 -9.51 7.96 -19.21
C ASP A 41 -10.89 7.28 -19.32
N ARG A 42 -10.97 5.97 -19.05
CA ARG A 42 -12.20 5.16 -19.18
C ARG A 42 -12.78 4.73 -17.84
N ILE A 43 -12.27 5.28 -16.74
CA ILE A 43 -12.74 4.94 -15.40
C ILE A 43 -14.04 5.70 -15.13
N VAL A 44 -15.05 4.95 -14.71
CA VAL A 44 -16.27 5.52 -14.15
C VAL A 44 -16.07 5.62 -12.65
N GLU A 45 -15.83 6.83 -12.17
CA GLU A 45 -15.84 7.10 -10.73
C GLU A 45 -17.28 6.93 -10.22
N ARG A 46 -17.43 6.09 -9.20
CA ARG A 46 -18.70 5.89 -8.51
C ARG A 46 -18.51 6.35 -7.08
N GLU A 47 -19.25 7.37 -6.70
CA GLU A 47 -19.35 7.73 -5.29
C GLU A 47 -19.99 6.56 -4.54
N PHE A 48 -19.30 6.11 -3.49
CA PHE A 48 -19.83 5.13 -2.54
C PHE A 48 -20.15 5.90 -1.26
N PRO A 49 -21.34 6.53 -1.16
CA PRO A 49 -21.74 7.18 0.07
C PRO A 49 -21.83 6.13 1.17
N ALA A 50 -21.16 6.39 2.29
CA ALA A 50 -21.33 5.56 3.48
C ALA A 50 -22.77 5.76 3.97
N ASP A 51 -23.59 4.72 3.88
CA ASP A 51 -24.95 4.74 4.44
C ASP A 51 -24.87 4.74 5.97
N GLU A 52 -25.33 5.82 6.60
CA GLU A 52 -25.33 5.98 8.06
C GLU A 52 -26.46 5.17 8.74
N GLY A 53 -27.37 4.58 7.96
CA GLY A 53 -28.47 3.75 8.43
C GLY A 53 -28.05 2.32 8.79
N LEU A 54 -27.28 2.14 9.86
CA LEU A 54 -26.96 0.81 10.40
C LEU A 54 -28.18 0.18 11.10
N ASP A 55 -28.94 -0.66 10.38
CA ASP A 55 -30.01 -1.50 10.94
C ASP A 55 -29.46 -2.86 11.41
N ALA A 56 -30.01 -3.42 12.50
CA ALA A 56 -29.63 -4.74 13.01
C ALA A 56 -29.75 -5.85 11.95
N ARG A 57 -30.78 -5.76 11.08
CA ARG A 57 -30.92 -6.68 9.94
C ARG A 57 -29.83 -6.50 8.88
N ALA A 58 -29.29 -5.29 8.74
CA ALA A 58 -28.16 -5.03 7.85
C ALA A 58 -26.85 -5.62 8.39
N LEU A 59 -26.66 -5.64 9.71
CA LEU A 59 -25.52 -6.33 10.35
C LEU A 59 -25.60 -7.84 10.16
N GLU A 60 -26.78 -8.45 10.35
CA GLU A 60 -26.97 -9.89 10.13
C GLU A 60 -26.69 -10.31 8.69
N ARG A 61 -27.20 -9.55 7.70
CA ARG A 61 -26.93 -9.80 6.28
C ARG A 61 -25.45 -9.66 5.90
N ASN A 62 -24.70 -8.82 6.62
CA ASN A 62 -23.28 -8.54 6.35
C ASN A 62 -22.34 -9.17 7.39
N ALA A 63 -22.79 -10.17 8.14
CA ALA A 63 -22.00 -10.79 9.20
C ALA A 63 -20.64 -11.32 8.71
N ALA A 64 -20.57 -11.83 7.48
CA ALA A 64 -19.32 -12.28 6.85
C ALA A 64 -18.32 -11.14 6.62
N THR A 65 -18.79 -9.95 6.24
CA THR A 65 -17.96 -8.74 6.08
C THR A 65 -17.47 -8.26 7.44
N ILE A 66 -18.36 -8.19 8.43
CA ILE A 66 -18.05 -7.73 9.79
C ILE A 66 -16.99 -8.63 10.45
N LYS A 67 -17.15 -9.95 10.35
CA LYS A 67 -16.19 -10.93 10.88
C LYS A 67 -14.80 -10.85 10.23
N ASN A 68 -14.68 -10.20 9.06
CA ASN A 68 -13.45 -10.10 8.29
C ASN A 68 -12.93 -8.64 8.17
N ILE A 69 -13.42 -7.72 9.00
CA ILE A 69 -12.88 -6.36 9.03
C ILE A 69 -11.44 -6.43 9.56
N ARG A 70 -10.52 -5.76 8.83
CA ARG A 70 -9.14 -5.59 9.29
C ARG A 70 -9.10 -4.61 10.46
N LEU A 71 -9.14 -5.14 11.68
CA LEU A 71 -9.01 -4.35 12.91
C LEU A 71 -7.55 -4.17 13.37
N TRP A 72 -6.63 -4.99 12.86
CA TRP A 72 -5.24 -5.04 13.32
C TRP A 72 -4.27 -4.46 12.27
N ASP A 73 -3.30 -3.67 12.75
CA ASP A 73 -2.15 -3.20 11.97
C ASP A 73 -1.02 -4.24 12.03
N TYR A 74 -0.29 -4.40 10.93
CA TYR A 74 0.79 -5.38 10.80
C TYR A 74 2.04 -5.01 11.63
N ARG A 75 2.33 -3.71 11.77
CA ARG A 75 3.53 -3.19 12.45
C ARG A 75 3.62 -3.56 13.94
N PRO A 76 2.57 -3.37 14.77
CA PRO A 76 2.63 -3.79 16.16
C PRO A 76 2.68 -5.31 16.33
N LEU A 77 2.09 -6.07 15.41
CA LEU A 77 1.97 -7.53 15.50
C LEU A 77 3.31 -8.25 15.31
N LEU A 78 4.19 -7.73 14.45
CA LEU A 78 5.55 -8.27 14.27
C LEU A 78 6.34 -8.24 15.59
N ARG A 79 6.19 -7.17 16.38
CA ARG A 79 6.81 -7.07 17.72
C ARG A 79 6.27 -8.14 18.67
N THR A 80 4.95 -8.39 18.64
CA THR A 80 4.32 -9.41 19.48
C THR A 80 4.74 -10.84 19.10
N PHE A 81 4.85 -11.16 17.80
CA PHE A 81 5.35 -12.48 17.37
C PHE A 81 6.81 -12.71 17.76
N ALA A 82 7.66 -11.70 17.64
CA ALA A 82 9.04 -11.77 18.12
C ALA A 82 9.08 -12.03 19.63
N GLN A 83 8.30 -11.30 20.42
CA GLN A 83 8.27 -11.41 21.88
C GLN A 83 7.71 -12.76 22.39
N LEU A 84 6.69 -13.31 21.74
CA LEU A 84 6.06 -14.58 22.15
C LEU A 84 6.86 -15.84 21.74
N GLN A 85 7.80 -15.72 20.79
CA GLN A 85 8.61 -16.85 20.30
C GLN A 85 10.12 -16.67 20.54
N GLU A 86 10.52 -15.65 21.31
CA GLU A 86 11.91 -15.30 21.62
C GLU A 86 12.70 -16.40 22.36
N ILE A 87 12.04 -17.46 22.82
CA ILE A 87 12.66 -18.61 23.50
C ILE A 87 13.69 -19.33 22.59
N ARG A 88 13.64 -19.14 21.27
CA ARG A 88 14.61 -19.69 20.29
C ARG A 88 15.16 -18.58 19.40
N THR A 89 16.32 -18.03 19.73
CA THR A 89 16.99 -16.89 19.04
C THR A 89 17.34 -17.12 17.57
N TYR A 90 17.28 -18.37 17.09
CA TYR A 90 17.58 -18.72 15.71
C TYR A 90 16.39 -18.57 14.75
N TYR A 91 15.17 -18.30 15.23
CA TYR A 91 14.03 -18.00 14.34
C TYR A 91 13.74 -16.51 14.29
N LYS A 92 13.58 -15.97 13.07
CA LYS A 92 13.20 -14.59 12.81
C LYS A 92 11.93 -14.55 11.96
N PHE A 93 11.04 -13.60 12.27
CA PHE A 93 9.91 -13.23 11.44
C PHE A 93 10.32 -11.99 10.64
N VAL A 94 10.30 -12.06 9.31
CA VAL A 94 10.74 -10.98 8.43
C VAL A 94 9.59 -10.05 8.06
N ASP A 95 8.42 -10.63 7.79
CA ASP A 95 7.22 -9.89 7.40
C ASP A 95 5.95 -10.56 7.92
N VAL A 96 4.87 -9.78 8.08
CA VAL A 96 3.54 -10.26 8.45
C VAL A 96 2.56 -9.88 7.34
N ASP A 97 2.15 -10.89 6.58
CA ASP A 97 1.15 -10.76 5.55
C ASP A 97 -0.26 -10.92 6.13
N ASN A 98 -1.21 -10.19 5.55
CA ASN A 98 -2.62 -10.34 5.84
C ASN A 98 -3.28 -11.06 4.68
N ASP A 99 -3.70 -12.29 4.90
CA ASP A 99 -4.24 -13.16 3.87
C ASP A 99 -5.52 -13.84 4.36
N ARG A 100 -6.30 -14.41 3.45
CA ARG A 100 -7.65 -14.92 3.75
C ARG A 100 -7.76 -16.39 3.38
N TYR A 101 -8.10 -17.21 4.37
CA TYR A 101 -8.22 -18.67 4.21
C TYR A 101 -9.55 -19.17 4.76
N VAL A 102 -9.98 -20.33 4.25
CA VAL A 102 -11.10 -21.08 4.83
C VAL A 102 -10.56 -21.94 5.95
N VAL A 103 -10.95 -21.64 7.19
CA VAL A 103 -10.60 -22.43 8.37
C VAL A 103 -11.87 -22.98 8.98
N ASN A 104 -11.97 -24.30 9.09
CA ASN A 104 -13.17 -25.00 9.60
C ASN A 104 -14.47 -24.62 8.88
N GLY A 105 -14.39 -24.42 7.55
CA GLY A 105 -15.54 -24.04 6.72
C GLY A 105 -15.92 -22.56 6.77
N GLU A 106 -15.25 -21.75 7.60
CA GLU A 106 -15.48 -20.30 7.67
C GLU A 106 -14.35 -19.53 7.00
N TYR A 107 -14.70 -18.54 6.18
CA TYR A 107 -13.74 -17.62 5.59
C TYR A 107 -13.26 -16.62 6.63
N ARG A 108 -11.97 -16.66 6.95
CA ARG A 108 -11.36 -15.86 8.00
C ARG A 108 -10.11 -15.17 7.49
N GLN A 109 -10.00 -13.89 7.82
CA GLN A 109 -8.78 -13.13 7.65
C GLN A 109 -7.76 -13.54 8.71
N LEU A 110 -6.57 -13.93 8.29
CA LEU A 110 -5.47 -14.37 9.14
C LEU A 110 -4.24 -13.51 8.88
N MET A 111 -3.48 -13.28 9.94
CA MET A 111 -2.15 -12.69 9.84
C MET A 111 -1.13 -13.81 9.91
N LEU A 112 -0.34 -13.94 8.86
CA LEU A 112 0.60 -15.04 8.64
C LEU A 112 2.01 -14.49 8.49
N SER A 113 2.97 -15.22 9.01
CA SER A 113 4.38 -14.87 8.89
C SER A 113 5.21 -16.15 8.80
N PRO A 114 6.04 -16.32 7.75
CA PRO A 114 6.95 -17.45 7.69
C PRO A 114 8.01 -17.32 8.79
N ARG A 115 8.33 -18.46 9.43
CA ARG A 115 9.45 -18.57 10.36
C ARG A 115 10.71 -18.86 9.55
N GLU A 116 11.66 -17.94 9.56
CA GLU A 116 12.93 -18.12 8.88
C GLU A 116 14.06 -18.39 9.88
N LEU A 117 15.01 -19.23 9.49
CA LEU A 117 16.21 -19.50 10.28
C LEU A 117 17.22 -18.36 10.06
N SER A 118 17.61 -17.70 11.15
CA SER A 118 18.68 -16.71 11.13
C SER A 118 20.04 -17.39 11.22
N TYR A 119 20.76 -17.42 10.10
CA TYR A 119 22.13 -17.94 10.06
C TYR A 119 23.10 -17.14 10.95
N GLN A 120 22.82 -15.85 11.18
CA GLN A 120 23.62 -14.99 12.08
C GLN A 120 23.45 -15.35 13.56
N HIS A 121 22.33 -15.98 13.93
CA HIS A 121 22.04 -16.40 15.31
C HIS A 121 22.21 -17.92 15.52
N LEU A 122 22.69 -18.64 14.51
CA LEU A 122 23.18 -20.01 14.70
C LEU A 122 24.49 -19.93 15.48
N GLN A 123 24.55 -20.58 16.64
CA GLN A 123 25.83 -20.72 17.34
C GLN A 123 26.78 -21.54 16.46
N SER A 124 27.88 -20.92 16.03
CA SER A 124 28.99 -21.65 15.43
C SER A 124 29.53 -22.62 16.48
N ARG A 125 29.56 -23.89 16.14
CA ARG A 125 30.24 -24.90 16.94
C ARG A 125 31.74 -24.86 16.66
#